data_AF-A0A920UW89-F1
#
_entry.id   AF-A0A920UW89-F1
#
_cell.length_a   1.000
_cell.length_b   1.000
_cell.length_c   1.000
_cell.angle_alpha   90.00
_cell.angle_beta   90.00
_cell.angle_gamma   90.00
#
_symmetry.space_group_name_H-M   'P 1'
#
loop_
_entity.id
_entity.type
_entity.pdbx_description
1 polymer ?
#
loop_
_entity_poly.entity_id
_entity_poly.type
_entity_poly.pdbx_seq_one_letter_code
_entity_poly.pdbx_strand_id
1 'polypeptide(L)'
;MLPGDTVFQLYDTYGFPVDLTADVARGHNLKIDLDGFEKAMEGQRESARAASNFGAVEKLDIEPSASTEFTGYSSLQDSGKVIGIFSKENEKLDSVPEDEEVLLLLDKSPFYGESGGQIGDHGSLKNANASFEVVDTQKQGDAHIHRGFFKKRGKPCYER
;
A
#
# COMPACT_ATOMS: atom_id res chain seq x y z
N MET A 1 -22.50 -18.53 -7.71
CA MET A 1 -22.22 -17.89 -6.41
C MET A 1 -21.57 -16.56 -6.71
N LEU A 2 -22.04 -15.47 -6.11
CA LEU A 2 -21.50 -14.14 -6.30
C LEU A 2 -20.29 -13.95 -5.38
N PRO A 3 -19.09 -13.62 -5.88
CA PRO A 3 -17.89 -13.47 -5.06
C PRO A 3 -18.00 -12.32 -4.08
N GLY A 4 -17.41 -12.47 -2.90
CA GLY A 4 -17.43 -11.44 -1.85
C GLY A 4 -16.78 -10.13 -2.27
N ASP A 5 -15.73 -10.19 -3.09
CA ASP A 5 -15.05 -9.02 -3.69
C ASP A 5 -15.99 -8.18 -4.57
N THR A 6 -16.85 -8.84 -5.36
CA THR A 6 -17.83 -8.15 -6.21
C THR A 6 -18.93 -7.49 -5.38
N VAL A 7 -19.36 -8.14 -4.31
CA VAL A 7 -20.32 -7.58 -3.34
C VAL A 7 -19.71 -6.40 -2.61
N PHE A 8 -18.43 -6.50 -2.24
CA PHE A 8 -17.67 -5.45 -1.60
C PHE A 8 -17.56 -4.22 -2.51
N GLN A 9 -17.23 -4.39 -3.79
CA GLN A 9 -17.16 -3.28 -4.74
C GLN A 9 -18.53 -2.60 -4.94
N LEU A 10 -19.62 -3.37 -4.98
CA LEU A 10 -20.98 -2.80 -5.03
C LEU A 10 -21.31 -1.98 -3.79
N TYR A 11 -20.86 -2.44 -2.63
CA TYR A 11 -21.04 -1.73 -1.36
C TYR A 11 -20.16 -0.48 -1.25
N ASP A 12 -18.86 -0.60 -1.49
CA ASP A 12 -17.84 0.44 -1.30
C ASP A 12 -17.88 1.52 -2.38
N THR A 13 -17.93 1.13 -3.66
CA THR A 13 -17.88 2.08 -4.79
C THR A 13 -19.26 2.60 -5.19
N TYR A 14 -20.29 1.76 -5.13
CA TYR A 14 -21.64 2.10 -5.62
C TYR A 14 -22.66 2.33 -4.50
N GLY A 15 -22.30 2.11 -3.23
CA GLY A 15 -23.20 2.32 -2.09
C GLY A 15 -24.37 1.34 -2.04
N PHE A 16 -24.30 0.22 -2.76
CA PHE A 16 -25.37 -0.77 -2.81
C PHE A 16 -25.35 -1.63 -1.53
N PRO A 17 -26.41 -1.65 -0.72
CA PRO A 17 -26.40 -2.42 0.51
C PRO A 17 -26.37 -3.92 0.23
N VAL A 18 -25.68 -4.65 1.12
CA VAL A 18 -25.49 -6.10 1.01
C VAL A 18 -26.83 -6.84 0.96
N ASP A 19 -27.84 -6.36 1.69
CA ASP A 19 -29.19 -6.92 1.72
C ASP A 19 -29.90 -6.87 0.36
N LEU A 20 -29.81 -5.73 -0.35
CA LEU A 20 -30.37 -5.60 -1.71
C LEU A 20 -29.63 -6.48 -2.71
N THR A 21 -28.31 -6.58 -2.58
CA THR A 21 -27.49 -7.48 -3.41
C THR A 21 -27.84 -8.94 -3.15
N ALA A 22 -28.14 -9.31 -1.90
CA ALA A 22 -28.60 -10.63 -1.51
C ALA A 22 -29.99 -10.97 -2.09
N ASP A 23 -30.92 -10.00 -2.07
CA ASP A 23 -32.27 -10.18 -2.62
C ASP A 23 -32.27 -10.33 -4.14
N VAL A 24 -31.46 -9.53 -4.85
CA VAL A 24 -31.27 -9.67 -6.30
C VAL A 24 -30.62 -11.01 -6.63
N ALA A 25 -29.56 -11.40 -5.92
CA ALA A 25 -28.90 -12.69 -6.13
C ALA A 25 -29.87 -13.87 -5.90
N ARG A 26 -30.72 -13.80 -4.86
CA ARG A 26 -31.75 -14.81 -4.58
C ARG A 26 -32.78 -14.90 -5.72
N GLY A 27 -33.20 -13.77 -6.29
CA GLY A 27 -34.09 -13.73 -7.45
C GLY A 27 -33.51 -14.39 -8.71
N HIS A 28 -32.19 -14.46 -8.81
CA HIS A 28 -31.44 -15.13 -9.88
C HIS A 28 -30.93 -16.53 -9.50
N ASN A 29 -31.39 -17.11 -8.39
CA ASN A 29 -30.94 -18.42 -7.88
C ASN A 29 -29.42 -18.48 -7.58
N LEU A 30 -28.80 -17.34 -7.31
CA LEU A 30 -27.39 -17.17 -6.95
C LEU A 30 -27.27 -16.96 -5.43
N LYS A 31 -26.24 -17.57 -4.82
CA LYS A 31 -25.84 -17.29 -3.43
C LYS A 31 -24.71 -16.26 -3.41
N ILE A 32 -24.73 -15.34 -2.44
CA ILE A 32 -23.63 -14.43 -2.15
C ILE A 32 -22.59 -15.10 -1.24
N ASP A 33 -21.33 -14.77 -1.46
CA ASP A 33 -20.20 -15.17 -0.62
C ASP A 33 -19.98 -14.13 0.49
N LEU A 34 -20.70 -14.30 1.60
CA LEU A 34 -20.60 -13.43 2.78
C LEU A 34 -19.21 -13.52 3.44
N ASP A 35 -18.59 -14.71 3.44
CA ASP A 35 -17.28 -14.94 4.05
C ASP A 35 -16.18 -14.18 3.30
N GLY A 36 -16.24 -14.19 1.96
CA GLY A 36 -15.36 -13.38 1.12
C GLY A 36 -15.59 -11.86 1.29
N PHE A 37 -16.84 -11.44 1.52
CA PHE A 37 -17.18 -10.03 1.76
C PHE A 37 -16.64 -9.55 3.12
N GLU A 38 -16.82 -10.34 4.18
CA GLU A 38 -16.28 -10.04 5.51
C GLU A 38 -14.76 -9.96 5.50
N LYS A 39 -14.08 -10.87 4.77
CA LYS A 39 -12.62 -10.80 4.57
C LYS A 39 -12.17 -9.54 3.83
N ALA A 40 -12.89 -9.13 2.79
CA ALA A 40 -12.57 -7.89 2.07
C ALA A 40 -12.77 -6.64 2.96
N MET A 41 -13.84 -6.62 3.76
CA MET A 41 -14.10 -5.60 4.77
C MET A 41 -13.03 -5.56 5.86
N GLU A 42 -12.59 -6.72 6.34
CA GLU A 42 -11.53 -6.82 7.34
C GLU A 42 -10.18 -6.35 6.78
N GLY A 43 -9.84 -6.70 5.54
CA GLY A 43 -8.65 -6.19 4.85
C GLY A 43 -8.68 -4.67 4.64
N GLN A 44 -9.82 -4.08 4.27
CA GLN A 44 -9.97 -2.63 4.18
C GLN A 44 -9.85 -1.97 5.56
N ARG A 45 -10.41 -2.59 6.60
CA ARG A 45 -10.38 -2.09 7.99
C ARG A 45 -8.99 -2.19 8.61
N GLU A 46 -8.25 -3.25 8.34
CA GLU A 46 -6.84 -3.39 8.74
C GLU A 46 -5.97 -2.36 8.01
N SER A 47 -6.18 -2.16 6.71
CA SER A 47 -5.48 -1.13 5.94
C SER A 47 -5.77 0.28 6.49
N ALA A 48 -7.04 0.59 6.78
CA ALA A 48 -7.44 1.87 7.36
C ALA A 48 -6.94 2.06 8.81
N ARG A 49 -6.85 0.99 9.61
CA ARG A 49 -6.28 1.03 10.96
C ARG A 49 -4.76 1.16 10.95
N ALA A 50 -4.07 0.54 9.99
CA ALA A 50 -2.65 0.72 9.77
C ALA A 50 -2.32 2.17 9.35
N ALA A 51 -3.20 2.79 8.56
CA ALA A 51 -3.09 4.21 8.21
C ALA A 51 -3.42 5.16 9.37
N SER A 52 -4.38 4.81 10.24
CA SER A 52 -4.86 5.72 11.29
C SER A 52 -4.07 5.70 12.60
N ASN A 53 -3.17 4.73 12.82
CA ASN A 53 -2.47 4.55 14.12
C ASN A 53 -0.98 4.89 14.09
N PHE A 54 -0.43 5.32 12.96
CA PHE A 54 1.00 5.56 12.78
C PHE A 54 1.34 7.06 12.88
N GLY A 55 1.22 7.59 14.09
CA GLY A 55 1.76 8.91 14.41
C GLY A 55 3.24 8.96 14.07
N ALA A 56 3.62 9.95 13.24
CA ALA A 56 4.97 10.39 12.92
C ALA A 56 6.04 9.29 13.07
N VAL A 57 6.47 8.67 11.95
CA VAL A 57 7.72 7.92 11.93
C VAL A 57 8.77 8.77 12.64
N GLU A 58 9.35 8.24 13.73
CA GLU A 58 10.43 8.93 14.42
C GLU A 58 11.48 9.33 13.38
N LYS A 59 11.96 10.58 13.47
CA LYS A 59 12.83 11.15 12.44
C LYS A 59 13.99 10.19 12.15
N LEU A 60 14.03 9.67 10.93
CA LEU A 60 15.14 8.86 10.45
C LEU A 60 16.43 9.68 10.53
N ASP A 61 17.54 9.03 10.84
CA ASP A 61 18.88 9.62 10.74
C ASP A 61 19.29 9.62 9.25
N ILE A 62 18.65 10.49 8.48
CA ILE A 62 18.96 10.73 7.07
C ILE A 62 20.05 11.78 6.94
N GLU A 63 20.94 11.60 5.96
CA GLU A 63 21.94 12.62 5.65
C GLU A 63 21.23 13.93 5.31
N PRO A 64 21.72 15.09 5.79
CA PRO A 64 21.06 16.38 5.58
C PRO A 64 21.00 16.80 4.10
N SER A 65 21.80 16.16 3.22
CA SER A 65 21.76 16.34 1.78
C SER A 65 20.76 15.43 1.06
N ALA A 66 20.11 14.51 1.78
CA ALA A 66 19.16 13.58 1.19
C ALA A 66 17.82 14.29 0.94
N SER A 67 17.45 14.40 -0.33
CA SER A 67 16.19 14.96 -0.78
C SER A 67 15.56 14.04 -1.82
N THR A 68 14.23 14.12 -1.93
CA THR A 68 13.46 13.37 -2.93
C THR A 68 12.81 14.36 -3.87
N GLU A 69 13.10 14.25 -5.17
CA GLU A 69 12.41 14.99 -6.22
C GLU A 69 10.98 14.47 -6.35
N PHE A 70 10.01 15.29 -5.93
CA PHE A 70 8.60 14.94 -6.00
C PHE A 70 8.03 15.23 -7.41
N THR A 71 7.57 14.18 -8.09
CA THR A 71 7.01 14.28 -9.46
C THR A 71 5.51 14.02 -9.57
N GLY A 72 4.83 13.84 -8.44
CA GLY A 72 3.41 13.49 -8.39
C GLY A 72 2.47 14.52 -9.02
N TYR A 73 2.91 15.79 -9.18
CA TYR A 73 2.14 16.80 -9.92
C TYR A 73 2.06 16.54 -11.43
N SER A 74 3.05 15.84 -11.99
CA SER A 74 3.17 15.63 -13.43
C SER A 74 2.81 14.21 -13.85
N SER A 75 3.06 13.21 -13.00
CA SER A 75 2.88 11.80 -13.34
C SER A 75 2.60 10.96 -12.10
N LEU A 76 1.69 9.98 -12.23
CA LEU A 76 1.37 9.00 -11.18
C LEU A 76 2.29 7.77 -11.21
N GLN A 77 3.19 7.70 -12.20
CA GLN A 77 4.18 6.64 -12.35
C GLN A 77 5.51 7.28 -12.70
N ASP A 78 6.57 6.82 -12.03
CA ASP A 78 7.92 7.31 -12.28
C ASP A 78 8.95 6.22 -11.95
N SER A 79 10.16 6.42 -12.43
CA SER A 79 11.32 5.62 -12.08
C SER A 79 12.26 6.43 -11.20
N GLY A 80 12.54 5.93 -10.00
CA GLY A 80 13.53 6.47 -9.06
C GLY A 80 14.53 5.42 -8.62
N LYS A 81 15.64 5.87 -8.05
CA LYS A 81 16.67 5.05 -7.43
C LYS A 81 16.50 5.06 -5.91
N VAL A 82 16.63 3.89 -5.31
CA VAL A 82 16.71 3.75 -3.85
C VAL A 82 18.07 4.28 -3.39
N ILE A 83 18.05 5.33 -2.58
CA ILE A 83 19.24 5.97 -2.00
C ILE A 83 19.49 5.53 -0.55
N GLY A 84 18.47 5.00 0.13
CA GLY A 84 18.58 4.49 1.49
C GLY A 84 17.51 3.47 1.82
N ILE A 85 17.87 2.55 2.72
CA ILE A 85 17.02 1.51 3.26
C ILE A 85 17.19 1.54 4.77
N PHE A 86 16.10 1.57 5.50
CA PHE A 86 16.11 1.61 6.96
C PHE A 86 15.13 0.57 7.53
N SER A 87 15.46 0.01 8.69
CA SER A 87 14.54 -0.84 9.45
C SER A 87 13.43 0.00 10.08
N LYS A 88 12.39 -0.66 10.59
CA LYS A 88 11.35 0.00 11.42
C LYS A 88 11.93 0.70 12.68
N GLU A 89 13.12 0.29 13.12
CA GLU A 89 13.84 0.85 14.27
C GLU A 89 14.79 1.99 13.83
N ASN A 90 14.62 2.50 12.60
CA ASN A 90 15.39 3.60 12.01
C ASN A 90 16.88 3.29 11.79
N GLU A 91 17.26 2.02 11.80
CA GLU A 91 18.64 1.59 11.54
C GLU A 91 18.87 1.45 10.04
N LYS A 92 19.98 1.98 9.54
CA LYS A 92 20.35 1.85 8.12
C LYS A 92 20.70 0.39 7.80
N LEU A 93 20.03 -0.16 6.80
CA LEU A 93 20.23 -1.53 6.34
C LEU A 93 20.96 -1.55 4.99
N ASP A 94 21.88 -2.50 4.80
CA ASP A 94 22.49 -2.76 3.49
C ASP A 94 21.59 -3.61 2.58
N SER A 95 20.67 -4.37 3.16
CA SER A 95 19.75 -5.25 2.44
C SER A 95 18.44 -5.38 3.16
N VAL A 96 17.36 -5.63 2.42
CA VAL A 96 16.02 -5.77 3.00
C VAL A 96 15.77 -7.23 3.38
N PRO A 97 15.50 -7.51 4.67
CA PRO A 97 15.03 -8.82 5.11
C PRO A 97 13.66 -9.17 4.49
N GLU A 98 13.46 -10.47 4.21
CA GLU A 98 12.21 -10.96 3.62
C GLU A 98 11.05 -10.83 4.63
N ASP A 99 9.87 -10.46 4.15
CA ASP A 99 8.64 -10.29 4.96
C ASP A 99 8.76 -9.28 6.11
N GLU A 100 9.76 -8.41 6.08
CA GLU A 100 9.93 -7.36 7.09
C GLU A 100 9.47 -6.00 6.55
N GLU A 101 8.90 -5.20 7.45
CA GLU A 101 8.59 -3.80 7.16
C GLU A 101 9.88 -2.98 7.14
N VAL A 102 10.10 -2.26 6.04
CA VAL A 102 11.25 -1.35 5.90
C VAL A 102 10.80 0.01 5.40
N LEU A 103 11.68 0.99 5.61
CA LEU A 103 11.55 2.35 5.15
C LEU A 103 12.52 2.55 3.99
N LEU A 104 12.01 2.93 2.83
CA LEU A 104 12.79 3.22 1.65
C LEU A 104 12.86 4.73 1.41
N LEU A 105 14.06 5.20 1.10
CA LEU A 105 14.29 6.56 0.65
C LEU A 105 14.65 6.53 -0.84
N LEU A 106 13.91 7.28 -1.66
CA LEU A 106 14.17 7.43 -3.09
C LEU A 106 14.71 8.82 -3.42
N ASP A 107 15.52 8.91 -4.47
CA ASP A 107 15.95 10.19 -5.06
C ASP A 107 14.81 10.93 -5.76
N LYS A 108 13.83 10.19 -6.29
CA LYS A 108 12.70 10.69 -7.06
C LYS A 108 11.48 9.81 -6.83
N SER A 109 10.32 10.43 -6.60
CA SER A 109 9.09 9.68 -6.33
C SER A 109 7.83 10.48 -6.67
N PRO A 110 6.80 9.85 -7.27
CA PRO A 110 5.50 10.49 -7.47
C PRO A 110 4.61 10.43 -6.22
N PHE A 111 5.01 9.68 -5.18
CA PHE A 111 4.23 9.48 -3.98
C PHE A 111 4.29 10.70 -3.06
N TYR A 112 3.11 11.22 -2.70
CA TYR A 112 2.97 12.31 -1.77
C TYR A 112 3.27 11.83 -0.35
N GLY A 113 4.20 12.52 0.32
CA GLY A 113 4.49 12.28 1.73
C GLY A 113 3.49 13.04 2.59
N GLU A 114 2.87 12.33 3.54
CA GLU A 114 1.95 12.91 4.51
C GLU A 114 2.52 14.20 5.10
N SER A 115 1.77 15.29 4.92
CA SER A 115 2.12 16.61 5.41
C SER A 115 0.86 17.45 5.58
N GLY A 116 0.76 18.19 6.69
CA GLY A 116 -0.35 19.10 6.95
C GLY A 116 -1.70 18.41 7.23
N GLY A 117 -1.70 17.17 7.71
CA GLY A 117 -2.91 16.39 8.04
C GLY A 117 -3.55 15.68 6.84
N GLN A 118 -2.85 15.58 5.70
CA GLN A 118 -3.24 14.78 4.55
C GLN A 118 -2.58 13.41 4.60
N ILE A 119 -3.36 12.36 4.32
CA ILE A 119 -2.88 10.97 4.28
C ILE A 119 -1.88 10.81 3.14
N GLY A 120 -0.75 10.15 3.43
CA GLY A 120 0.30 9.88 2.44
C GLY A 120 -0.14 8.87 1.38
N ASP A 121 0.54 8.89 0.23
CA ASP A 121 0.20 7.99 -0.87
C ASP A 121 0.61 6.53 -0.60
N HIS A 122 -0.21 5.62 -1.11
CA HIS A 122 0.00 4.17 -1.09
C HIS A 122 0.17 3.63 -2.51
N GLY A 123 0.83 2.48 -2.67
CA GLY A 123 1.05 1.92 -4.00
C GLY A 123 2.10 0.83 -4.05
N SER A 124 2.71 0.64 -5.22
CA SER A 124 3.74 -0.40 -5.41
C SER A 124 4.94 0.12 -6.16
N LEU A 125 6.14 -0.11 -5.62
CA LEU A 125 7.41 0.06 -6.31
C LEU A 125 7.83 -1.28 -6.89
N LYS A 126 8.16 -1.33 -8.19
CA LYS A 126 8.54 -2.58 -8.86
C LYS A 126 9.84 -2.39 -9.61
N ASN A 127 10.72 -3.37 -9.50
CA ASN A 127 11.90 -3.49 -10.36
C ASN A 127 11.94 -4.88 -11.01
N ALA A 128 13.00 -5.16 -11.78
CA ALA A 128 13.12 -6.44 -12.50
C ALA A 128 13.13 -7.68 -11.56
N ASN A 129 13.58 -7.51 -10.31
CA ASN A 129 13.87 -8.61 -9.38
C ASN A 129 12.94 -8.66 -8.16
N ALA A 130 12.24 -7.57 -7.84
CA ALA A 130 11.47 -7.41 -6.61
C ALA A 130 10.26 -6.49 -6.80
N SER A 131 9.23 -6.72 -5.98
CA SER A 131 8.10 -5.81 -5.80
C SER A 131 8.08 -5.36 -4.35
N PHE A 132 7.82 -4.09 -4.11
CA PHE A 132 7.66 -3.50 -2.80
C PHE A 132 6.29 -2.83 -2.74
N GLU A 133 5.56 -3.12 -1.68
CA GLU A 133 4.23 -2.56 -1.44
C GLU A 133 4.36 -1.42 -0.44
N VAL A 134 4.10 -0.20 -0.92
CA VAL A 134 4.14 1.03 -0.13
C VAL A 134 2.80 1.16 0.60
N VAL A 135 2.84 1.02 1.92
CA VAL A 135 1.67 1.11 2.79
C VAL A 135 1.53 2.48 3.45
N ASP A 136 2.54 3.33 3.35
CA ASP A 136 2.53 4.69 3.86
C ASP A 136 3.70 5.48 3.25
N THR A 137 3.51 6.77 3.01
CA THR A 137 4.58 7.67 2.58
C THR A 137 4.61 8.89 3.49
N GLN A 138 5.76 9.17 4.11
CA GLN A 138 5.93 10.29 5.04
C GLN A 138 6.99 11.26 4.54
N LYS A 139 6.80 12.56 4.83
CA LYS A 139 7.77 13.60 4.47
C LYS A 139 8.61 14.00 5.67
N GLN A 140 9.94 13.91 5.54
CA GLN A 140 10.90 14.40 6.53
C GLN A 140 11.84 15.42 5.88
N GLY A 141 11.65 16.71 6.18
CA GLY A 141 12.36 17.77 5.47
C GLY A 141 11.98 17.77 3.98
N ASP A 142 12.96 17.60 3.10
CA ASP A 142 12.75 17.46 1.64
C ASP A 142 12.79 16.00 1.16
N ALA A 143 12.97 15.03 2.07
CA ALA A 143 12.97 13.60 1.78
C ALA A 143 11.57 12.99 1.93
N HIS A 144 11.25 12.07 1.02
CA HIS A 144 10.02 11.27 1.06
C HIS A 144 10.39 9.82 1.42
N ILE A 145 9.85 9.36 2.53
CA ILE A 145 10.12 8.06 3.13
C ILE A 145 8.93 7.16 2.82
N HIS A 146 9.17 6.04 2.15
CA HIS A 146 8.15 5.07 1.77
C HIS A 146 8.24 3.86 2.69
N ARG A 147 7.23 3.67 3.55
CA ARG A 147 7.11 2.51 4.43
C ARG A 147 6.37 1.39 3.71
N GLY A 148 6.83 0.16 3.88
CA GLY A 148 6.24 -0.95 3.16
C GLY A 148 6.94 -2.29 3.35
N PHE A 149 6.47 -3.28 2.59
CA PHE A 149 6.93 -4.66 2.67
C PHE A 149 7.45 -5.14 1.31
N PHE A 150 8.52 -5.93 1.33
CA PHE A 150 8.99 -6.61 0.13
C PHE A 150 8.10 -7.82 -0.19
N LYS A 151 7.50 -7.83 -1.38
CA LYS A 151 6.86 -8.99 -1.96
C LYS A 151 7.80 -9.66 -2.95
N LYS A 152 8.28 -10.85 -2.60
CA LYS A 152 8.97 -11.73 -3.55
C LYS A 152 8.00 -12.07 -4.66
N ARG A 153 8.42 -11.92 -5.92
CA ARG A 153 7.62 -12.33 -7.07
C ARG A 153 7.41 -13.84 -6.94
N GLY A 154 6.20 -14.25 -6.55
CA GLY A 154 5.83 -15.66 -6.47
C GLY A 154 6.27 -16.37 -7.76
N LYS A 155 6.94 -17.51 -7.62
CA LYS A 155 7.34 -18.34 -8.77
C LYS A 155 6.14 -18.45 -9.71
N PRO A 156 6.29 -18.23 -11.02
CA PRO A 156 5.23 -18.61 -11.94
C PRO A 156 5.04 -20.13 -11.77
N CYS A 157 3.94 -20.54 -11.17
CA CYS A 157 3.49 -21.93 -11.22
C CYS A 157 3.17 -22.22 -12.69
N TYR A 158 4.18 -22.69 -13.42
CA TYR A 158 3.98 -23.29 -14.72
C TYR A 158 3.78 -24.79 -14.48
N GLU A 159 2.55 -25.17 -14.19
CA GLU A 159 2.11 -26.57 -14.31
C GLU A 159 1.53 -26.77 -15.72
N ARG A 160 2.19 -27.60 -16.51
CA ARG A 160 1.58 -28.44 -17.56
C ARG A 160 2.29 -29.78 -17.60
#